data_AF-A0AAV4FWM6-F1
#
_entry.id   AF-A0AAV4FWM6-F1
#
_cell.length_a   1.000
_cell.length_b   1.000
_cell.length_c   1.000
_cell.angle_alpha   90.00
_cell.angle_beta   90.00
_cell.angle_gamma   90.00
#
_symmetry.space_group_name_H-M   'P 1'
#
loop_
_entity.id
_entity.type
_entity.pdbx_description
1 polymer ?
#
loop_
_entity_poly.entity_id
_entity_poly.type
_entity_poly.pdbx_seq_one_letter_code
_entity_poly.pdbx_strand_id
1 'polypeptide(L)'
;LLLAYLNGNGNLCRALVRAGACLGQLNKDGLSIFNAPVATKQLLFKLLDMLSKEPPWSDGEMCLECGIKFSIKTRKHHCRHCGRLLCSKCSSKDMPIVKFNITKPARVCDICFDVLSIGGQF
;
A
#
# COMPACT_ATOMS: atom_id res chain seq x y z
N LEU A 1 10.64 -4.94 6.16
CA LEU A 1 10.43 -3.84 5.20
C LEU A 1 10.55 -2.47 5.88
N LEU A 2 9.73 -2.16 6.89
CA LEU A 2 9.75 -0.87 7.59
C LEU A 2 11.14 -0.41 8.05
N LEU A 3 11.94 -1.29 8.69
CA LEU A 3 13.29 -0.93 9.15
C LEU A 3 14.20 -0.49 8.00
N ALA A 4 14.16 -1.20 6.87
CA ALA A 4 14.92 -0.81 5.68
C ALA A 4 14.45 0.55 5.13
N TYR A 5 13.14 0.82 5.18
CA TYR A 5 12.54 2.06 4.73
C TYR A 5 12.94 3.25 5.60
N LEU A 6 12.88 3.10 6.92
CA LEU A 6 13.28 4.14 7.88
C LEU A 6 14.76 4.52 7.74
N ASN A 7 15.61 3.55 7.42
CA ASN A 7 17.04 3.79 7.17
C ASN A 7 17.34 4.31 5.74
N GLY A 8 16.31 4.60 4.92
CA GLY A 8 16.50 5.03 3.53
C GLY A 8 17.15 3.97 2.64
N ASN A 9 17.24 2.71 3.08
CA ASN A 9 17.89 1.64 2.34
C ASN A 9 16.97 1.13 1.22
N GLY A 10 16.93 1.89 0.13
CA GLY A 10 16.09 1.60 -1.02
C GLY A 10 16.39 0.25 -1.68
N ASN A 11 17.65 -0.16 -1.74
CA ASN A 11 18.05 -1.46 -2.30
C ASN A 11 17.41 -2.63 -1.54
N LEU A 12 17.53 -2.61 -0.20
CA LEU A 12 16.93 -3.65 0.64
C LEU A 12 15.39 -3.58 0.59
N CYS A 13 14.79 -2.38 0.55
CA CYS A 13 13.35 -2.26 0.38
C CYS A 13 12.87 -2.92 -0.92
N ARG A 14 13.55 -2.64 -2.04
CA ARG A 14 13.25 -3.24 -3.34
C ARG A 14 13.38 -4.76 -3.34
N ALA A 15 14.44 -5.28 -2.73
CA ALA A 15 14.66 -6.71 -2.61
C ALA A 15 13.54 -7.38 -1.80
N LEU A 16 13.15 -6.80 -0.66
CA LEU A 16 12.07 -7.29 0.18
C LEU A 16 10.71 -7.26 -0.54
N VAL A 17 10.41 -6.17 -1.25
CA VAL A 17 9.17 -6.06 -2.04
C VAL A 17 9.12 -7.12 -3.14
N ARG A 18 10.22 -7.33 -3.87
CA ARG A 18 10.32 -8.39 -4.90
C ARG A 18 10.19 -9.80 -4.32
N ALA A 19 10.68 -10.01 -3.10
CA ALA A 19 10.52 -11.25 -2.36
C ALA A 19 9.09 -11.44 -1.79
N GLY A 20 8.16 -10.52 -2.06
CA GLY A 20 6.76 -10.62 -1.64
C GLY A 20 6.50 -10.12 -0.22
N ALA A 21 7.27 -9.15 0.28
CA ALA A 21 6.96 -8.52 1.56
C ALA A 21 5.57 -7.88 1.53
N CYS A 22 4.80 -8.05 2.61
CA CYS A 22 3.53 -7.35 2.80
C CYS A 22 3.77 -5.87 3.09
N LEU A 23 3.25 -4.97 2.24
CA LEU A 23 3.49 -3.54 2.36
C LEU A 23 2.69 -2.91 3.51
N GLY A 24 1.51 -3.47 3.81
CA GLY A 24 0.60 -2.96 4.85
C GLY A 24 0.96 -3.35 6.28
N GLN A 25 2.07 -4.06 6.51
CA GLN A 25 2.37 -4.56 7.85
C GLN A 25 2.77 -3.42 8.80
N LEU A 26 2.12 -3.39 9.97
CA LEU A 26 2.43 -2.48 11.06
C LEU A 26 3.43 -3.10 12.02
N ASN A 27 4.29 -2.28 12.63
CA ASN A 27 5.04 -2.67 13.82
C ASN A 27 4.18 -2.52 15.09
N LYS A 28 4.77 -2.77 16.27
CA LYS A 28 4.09 -2.65 17.58
C LYS A 28 3.61 -1.23 17.88
N ASP A 29 4.22 -0.23 17.25
CA ASP A 29 3.89 1.20 17.43
C ASP A 29 2.89 1.71 16.38
N GLY A 30 2.34 0.81 15.54
CA GLY A 30 1.40 1.19 14.48
C GLY A 30 2.03 1.86 13.26
N LEU A 31 3.35 1.76 13.09
CA LEU A 31 4.07 2.30 11.93
C LEU A 31 4.20 1.28 10.80
N SER A 32 4.09 1.77 9.58
CA SER A 32 4.33 1.09 8.31
C SER A 32 5.05 2.05 7.37
N ILE A 33 5.41 1.57 6.17
CA ILE A 33 6.02 2.45 5.15
C ILE A 33 5.09 3.57 4.65
N PHE A 34 3.79 3.53 4.99
CA PHE A 34 2.79 4.52 4.57
C PHE A 34 2.65 5.71 5.51
N ASN A 35 2.91 5.50 6.81
CA ASN A 35 2.79 6.52 7.86
C ASN A 35 4.10 6.73 8.65
N ALA A 36 5.21 6.12 8.21
CA ALA A 36 6.52 6.34 8.80
C ALA A 36 6.92 7.82 8.75
N PRO A 37 7.49 8.38 9.84
CA PRO A 37 7.94 9.77 9.90
C PRO A 37 9.26 9.92 9.15
N VAL A 38 9.19 10.07 7.83
CA VAL A 38 10.33 10.30 6.95
C VAL A 38 10.23 11.67 6.28
N ALA A 39 11.36 12.24 5.86
CA ALA A 39 11.41 13.57 5.26
C ALA A 39 10.58 13.69 3.97
N THR A 40 10.53 12.63 3.15
CA THR A 40 9.75 12.60 1.90
C THR A 40 9.13 11.22 1.66
N LYS A 41 8.00 11.18 0.93
CA LYS A 41 7.36 9.91 0.49
C LYS A 41 7.94 9.36 -0.82
N GLN A 42 9.00 9.95 -1.38
CA GLN A 42 9.53 9.55 -2.70
C GLN A 42 9.88 8.06 -2.78
N LEU A 43 10.50 7.51 -1.74
CA LEU A 43 10.82 6.07 -1.71
C LEU A 43 9.55 5.21 -1.70
N LEU A 44 8.51 5.59 -0.97
CA LEU A 44 7.23 4.86 -0.97
C LEU A 44 6.62 4.83 -2.37
N PHE A 45 6.56 5.97 -3.03
CA PHE A 45 5.99 6.07 -4.38
C PHE A 45 6.79 5.22 -5.37
N LYS A 46 8.12 5.25 -5.32
CA LYS A 46 8.99 4.37 -6.12
C LYS A 46 8.76 2.88 -5.85
N LEU A 47 8.57 2.50 -4.59
CA LEU A 47 8.28 1.10 -4.21
C LEU A 47 6.90 0.63 -4.69
N LEU A 48 5.91 1.53 -4.75
CA LEU A 48 4.58 1.23 -5.28
C LEU A 48 4.58 1.17 -6.82
N ASP A 49 5.34 2.05 -7.46
CA ASP A 49 5.43 2.09 -8.92
C ASP A 49 6.16 0.85 -9.48
N MET A 50 7.19 0.37 -8.81
CA MET A 50 7.93 -0.83 -9.25
C MET A 50 7.18 -2.15 -9.09
N LEU A 51 6.00 -2.18 -8.44
CA LEU A 51 5.24 -3.42 -8.29
C LEU A 51 4.84 -3.94 -9.68
N SER A 52 5.09 -5.23 -9.92
CA SER A 52 4.74 -5.93 -11.17
C SER A 52 3.62 -6.96 -11.00
N LYS A 53 3.18 -7.21 -9.77
CA LYS A 53 2.06 -8.09 -9.44
C LYS A 53 1.45 -7.67 -8.10
N GLU A 54 0.24 -8.15 -7.84
CA GLU A 54 -0.44 -7.93 -6.57
C GLU A 54 0.41 -8.48 -5.40
N PRO A 55 0.74 -7.64 -4.40
CA PRO A 55 1.47 -8.08 -3.22
C PRO A 55 0.54 -8.82 -2.24
N PRO A 56 1.07 -9.56 -1.26
CA PRO A 56 0.25 -10.19 -0.24
C PRO A 56 -0.64 -9.19 0.50
N TRP A 57 -1.89 -9.59 0.72
CA TRP A 57 -2.83 -8.78 1.48
C TRP A 57 -2.47 -8.77 2.96
N SER A 58 -2.50 -7.60 3.57
CA SER A 58 -2.47 -7.47 5.02
C SER A 58 -3.81 -7.88 5.61
N ASP A 59 -3.83 -8.41 6.82
CA ASP A 59 -5.05 -8.56 7.63
C ASP A 59 -4.87 -7.87 8.99
N GLY A 60 -5.98 -7.63 9.68
CA GLY A 60 -6.03 -6.97 10.98
C GLY A 60 -7.43 -6.45 11.31
N GLU A 61 -7.56 -5.85 12.49
CA GLU A 61 -8.86 -5.43 13.02
C GLU A 61 -9.18 -3.94 12.82
N MET A 62 -8.26 -3.20 12.19
CA MET A 62 -8.38 -1.75 11.98
C MET A 62 -7.96 -1.35 10.57
N CYS A 63 -8.56 -0.28 10.04
CA CYS A 63 -8.14 0.34 8.80
C CYS A 63 -6.70 0.85 8.95
N LEU A 64 -5.82 0.43 8.04
CA LEU A 64 -4.40 0.79 8.10
C LEU A 64 -4.13 2.26 7.77
N GLU A 65 -5.13 3.03 7.31
CA GLU A 65 -5.00 4.46 7.01
C GLU A 65 -5.54 5.32 8.14
N CYS A 66 -6.81 5.14 8.52
CA CYS A 66 -7.46 6.01 9.52
C CYS A 66 -7.62 5.38 10.90
N GLY A 67 -7.18 4.13 11.10
CA GLY A 67 -7.27 3.45 12.40
C GLY A 67 -8.67 3.01 12.82
N ILE A 68 -9.72 3.27 12.03
CA ILE A 68 -11.08 2.85 12.41
C ILE A 68 -11.17 1.33 12.56
N LYS A 69 -11.75 0.86 13.67
CA LYS A 69 -11.98 -0.56 13.92
C LYS A 69 -13.04 -1.12 12.97
N PHE A 70 -12.76 -2.27 12.39
CA PHE A 70 -13.74 -2.98 11.58
C PHE A 70 -14.86 -3.59 12.45
N SER A 71 -16.04 -3.69 11.86
CA SER A 71 -17.24 -4.22 12.51
C SER A 71 -18.27 -4.65 11.46
N ILE A 72 -19.45 -5.08 11.89
CA ILE A 72 -20.55 -5.41 10.97
C ILE A 72 -20.92 -4.21 10.08
N LYS A 73 -20.81 -2.98 10.61
CA LYS A 73 -21.11 -1.73 9.88
C LYS A 73 -19.90 -1.21 9.09
N THR A 74 -18.67 -1.50 9.53
CA THR A 74 -17.43 -1.07 8.86
C THR A 74 -16.69 -2.29 8.33
N ARG A 75 -16.91 -2.64 7.07
CA ARG A 75 -16.33 -3.84 6.45
C ARG A 75 -14.86 -3.65 6.05
N LYS A 76 -14.14 -4.78 6.00
CA LYS A 76 -12.76 -4.90 5.53
C LYS A 76 -12.71 -4.78 4.00
N HIS A 77 -11.79 -3.98 3.47
CA HIS A 77 -11.52 -3.87 2.03
C HIS A 77 -10.02 -3.83 1.77
N HIS A 78 -9.56 -4.41 0.67
CA HIS A 78 -8.15 -4.37 0.28
C HIS A 78 -7.91 -3.45 -0.92
N CYS A 79 -6.80 -2.72 -0.91
CA CYS A 79 -6.27 -2.08 -2.11
C CYS A 79 -5.63 -3.16 -3.00
N ARG A 80 -6.12 -3.33 -4.23
CA ARG A 80 -5.60 -4.35 -5.17
C ARG A 80 -4.22 -4.01 -5.73
N HIS A 81 -3.75 -2.79 -5.50
CA HIS A 81 -2.40 -2.38 -5.88
C HIS A 81 -1.36 -2.68 -4.80
N CYS A 82 -1.61 -2.28 -3.55
CA CYS A 82 -0.63 -2.38 -2.46
C CYS A 82 -0.94 -3.41 -1.38
N GLY A 83 -2.11 -4.06 -1.42
CA GLY A 83 -2.51 -5.11 -0.47
C GLY A 83 -2.93 -4.60 0.92
N ARG A 84 -2.95 -3.29 1.18
CA ARG A 84 -3.38 -2.73 2.48
C ARG A 84 -4.85 -3.00 2.76
N LEU A 85 -5.14 -3.33 4.03
CA LEU A 85 -6.48 -3.44 4.60
C LEU A 85 -7.03 -2.07 5.03
N LEU A 86 -8.20 -1.69 4.50
CA LEU A 86 -8.77 -0.36 4.56
C LEU A 86 -10.29 -0.40 4.73
N CYS A 87 -10.86 0.70 5.19
CA CYS A 87 -12.31 0.92 5.15
C CYS A 87 -12.75 1.46 3.78
N SER A 88 -14.06 1.53 3.55
CA SER A 88 -14.63 2.01 2.29
C SER A 88 -14.20 3.44 1.95
N LYS A 89 -14.11 4.32 2.96
CA LYS A 89 -13.71 5.73 2.80
C LYS A 89 -12.26 5.87 2.32
N CYS A 90 -11.32 5.13 2.92
CA CYS A 90 -9.89 5.18 2.58
C CYS A 90 -9.53 4.38 1.31
N SER A 91 -10.51 3.77 0.66
CA SER A 91 -10.35 2.99 -0.57
C SER A 91 -11.49 3.25 -1.54
N SER A 92 -11.93 4.50 -1.64
CA SER A 92 -13.16 4.87 -2.37
C SER A 92 -13.03 4.87 -3.89
N LYS A 93 -11.82 4.66 -4.42
CA LYS A 93 -11.50 4.72 -5.85
C LYS A 93 -11.41 3.32 -6.46
N ASP A 94 -11.82 3.20 -7.71
CA ASP A 94 -11.64 2.01 -8.53
C ASP A 94 -10.94 2.40 -9.83
N MET A 95 -9.93 1.63 -10.25
CA MET A 95 -9.26 1.82 -11.54
C MET A 95 -8.63 0.54 -12.07
N PRO A 96 -8.42 0.41 -13.40
CA PRO A 96 -7.63 -0.69 -13.95
C PRO A 96 -6.18 -0.64 -13.45
N ILE A 97 -5.58 -1.81 -13.19
CA ILE A 97 -4.16 -1.96 -12.85
C ILE A 97 -3.51 -2.78 -13.95
N VAL A 98 -3.27 -2.13 -15.09
CA VAL A 98 -2.80 -2.79 -16.33
C VAL A 98 -1.50 -3.56 -16.10
N LYS A 99 -0.57 -3.01 -15.30
CA LYS A 99 0.70 -3.68 -14.96
C LYS A 99 0.53 -4.98 -14.15
N PHE A 100 -0.64 -5.22 -13.56
CA PHE A 100 -1.00 -6.48 -12.88
C PHE A 100 -1.93 -7.36 -13.74
N ASN A 101 -2.13 -7.02 -15.01
CA ASN A 101 -3.13 -7.64 -15.90
C ASN A 101 -4.58 -7.54 -15.37
N ILE A 102 -4.88 -6.51 -14.57
CA ILE A 102 -6.23 -6.22 -14.07
C ILE A 102 -6.83 -5.12 -14.96
N THR A 103 -7.57 -5.52 -15.99
CA THR A 103 -8.13 -4.59 -16.99
C THR A 103 -9.48 -3.99 -16.59
N LYS A 104 -10.22 -4.67 -15.71
CA LYS A 104 -11.46 -4.12 -15.12
C LYS A 104 -11.10 -3.21 -13.93
N PRO A 105 -11.88 -2.14 -13.66
CA PRO A 105 -11.66 -1.32 -12.48
C PRO A 105 -11.62 -2.15 -11.19
N ALA A 106 -10.57 -1.96 -10.40
CA ALA A 106 -10.38 -2.61 -9.12
C ALA A 106 -10.11 -1.57 -8.03
N ARG A 107 -10.55 -1.89 -6.83
CA ARG A 107 -10.45 -0.99 -5.67
C ARG A 107 -9.00 -0.67 -5.32
N VAL A 108 -8.71 0.61 -5.20
CA VAL A 108 -7.42 1.14 -4.79
C VAL A 108 -7.57 2.17 -3.66
N CYS A 109 -6.54 2.33 -2.85
CA CYS A 109 -6.47 3.44 -1.91
C CYS A 109 -6.04 4.73 -2.60
N ASP A 110 -6.24 5.87 -1.96
CA ASP A 110 -5.95 7.19 -2.54
C ASP A 110 -4.47 7.30 -2.96
N ILE A 111 -3.54 6.83 -2.11
CA ILE A 111 -2.09 6.81 -2.44
C ILE A 111 -1.81 6.00 -3.71
N CYS A 112 -2.44 4.84 -3.88
CA CYS A 112 -2.23 4.01 -5.07
C CYS A 112 -2.93 4.56 -6.30
N PHE A 113 -4.07 5.22 -6.12
CA PHE A 113 -4.74 5.95 -7.18
C PHE A 113 -3.82 7.05 -7.74
N ASP A 114 -3.18 7.83 -6.87
CA ASP A 114 -2.23 8.87 -7.28
C ASP A 114 -1.03 8.28 -8.03
N VAL A 115 -0.41 7.22 -7.49
CA VAL A 115 0.73 6.53 -8.12
C VAL A 115 0.37 6.02 -9.52
N LEU A 116 -0.79 5.40 -9.68
CA LEU A 116 -1.21 4.79 -10.94
C LEU A 116 -1.76 5.81 -11.95
N SER A 117 -2.30 6.94 -11.49
CA SER A 117 -2.84 8.00 -12.36
C SER A 117 -1.76 8.87 -12.97
N ILE A 118 -0.66 9.11 -12.24
CA ILE A 118 0.42 10.01 -12.67
C ILE A 118 1.43 9.29 -13.58
N GLY A 119 1.46 7.96 -13.61
CA GLY A 119 2.29 7.18 -14.51
C GLY A 119 3.80 7.41 -14.30
N GLY A 120 4.37 6.88 -13.22
CA GLY A 120 5.82 6.61 -13.12
C GLY A 120 6.80 7.79 -13.26
N GLN A 121 6.38 9.06 -13.16
CA GLN A 121 7.27 10.22 -13.33
C GLN A 121 8.02 10.68 -12.05
N PHE A 122 8.45 9.77 -11.17
CA PHE A 122 9.27 10.11 -9.98
C PHE A 122 10.58 9.32 -9.88
#